data_AF-A0A068N3C3-F1
#
_entry.id   AF-A0A068N3C3-F1
#
_cell.length_a   1.000
_cell.length_b   1.000
_cell.length_c   1.000
_cell.angle_alpha   90.00
_cell.angle_beta   90.00
_cell.angle_gamma   90.00
#
_symmetry.space_group_name_H-M   'P 1'
#
loop_
_entity.id
_entity.type
_entity.pdbx_description
1 polymer ?
#
loop_
_entity_poly.entity_id
_entity_poly.type
_entity_poly.pdbx_seq_one_letter_code
_entity_poly.pdbx_strand_id
1 'polypeptide(L)'
;MFTHLDENQQPRMVDISQKVAGDRRAVAQCKIQLPREIKDYLTGQDIVLKKGPVIQTAIIAGTMAVKKTADLIPFCHTLPIHGCKFDVNIVNQDKNSLEIILQCAVNTNYKTGVEMEALCGASVAALTIYDMCKSISSEIVIKDTQLIEKTGGKADVKKIPLYGLVLTGGKSKRMGKDKALIKYQGQCHGQYIYDLLSKYCEQVFLSARPGQWQGTPLENLPTLVDVGESVGPISGILTALRSHPKVNWLIIACDLAYINHGMIEKLIIHARQDVVATCYANGDQGFPEALCGFYTPSALKLFTKAKNIGLHCPVKILQMADCQLIKPDNLLDITNVNTPEEYGQVN
;
A
#
# COMPACT_ATOMS: atom_id res chain seq x y z
N MET A 1 -22.19 13.89 -11.82
CA MET A 1 -23.19 14.89 -11.41
C MET A 1 -23.09 15.06 -9.91
N PHE A 2 -22.72 16.25 -9.43
CA PHE A 2 -22.56 16.51 -8.00
C PHE A 2 -23.92 16.42 -7.31
N THR A 3 -24.07 15.48 -6.38
CA THR A 3 -25.37 15.22 -5.75
C THR A 3 -25.79 16.28 -4.73
N HIS A 4 -24.86 17.11 -4.26
CA HIS A 4 -25.10 18.15 -3.26
C HIS A 4 -25.49 19.51 -3.84
N LEU A 5 -25.74 19.61 -5.14
CA LEU A 5 -26.23 20.82 -5.78
C LEU A 5 -27.65 20.58 -6.30
N ASP A 6 -28.48 21.62 -6.27
CA ASP A 6 -29.77 21.65 -6.94
C ASP A 6 -29.62 22.10 -8.41
N GLU A 7 -30.74 22.24 -9.12
CA GLU A 7 -30.78 22.67 -10.53
C GLU A 7 -30.26 24.11 -10.74
N ASN A 8 -30.23 24.90 -9.67
CA ASN A 8 -29.73 26.28 -9.64
C ASN A 8 -28.30 26.37 -9.09
N GLN A 9 -27.59 25.24 -8.94
CA GLN A 9 -26.26 25.14 -8.33
C GLN A 9 -26.19 25.59 -6.86
N GLN A 10 -27.31 25.57 -6.13
CA GLN A 10 -27.32 25.84 -4.70
C GLN A 10 -27.06 24.57 -3.88
N PRO A 11 -26.33 24.66 -2.75
CA PRO A 11 -26.09 23.52 -1.88
C PRO A 11 -27.37 22.93 -1.31
N ARG A 12 -27.51 21.61 -1.38
CA ARG A 12 -28.65 20.87 -0.81
C ARG A 12 -28.26 19.53 -0.21
N MET A 13 -29.05 19.09 0.76
CA MET A 13 -29.05 17.72 1.24
C MET A 13 -29.77 16.81 0.23
N VAL A 14 -29.19 15.64 -0.04
CA VAL A 14 -29.76 14.66 -0.98
C VAL A 14 -30.95 13.96 -0.33
N ASP A 15 -32.09 13.88 -1.02
CA ASP A 15 -33.19 13.02 -0.57
C ASP A 15 -32.80 11.53 -0.73
N ILE A 16 -32.90 10.79 0.37
CA ILE A 16 -32.61 9.36 0.44
C ILE A 16 -33.86 8.52 0.69
N SER A 17 -35.06 9.11 0.68
CA SER A 17 -36.34 8.46 0.96
C SER A 17 -36.55 7.17 0.14
N GLN A 18 -36.23 7.21 -1.15
CA GLN A 18 -36.38 6.12 -2.12
C GLN A 18 -35.24 5.09 -2.10
N LYS A 19 -34.18 5.31 -1.31
CA LYS A 19 -33.08 4.34 -1.19
C LYS A 19 -33.45 3.21 -0.25
N VAL A 20 -32.99 2.00 -0.57
CA VAL A 20 -33.16 0.81 0.27
C VAL A 20 -32.12 0.83 1.40
N ALA A 21 -32.55 0.49 2.61
CA ALA A 21 -31.66 0.34 3.75
C ALA A 21 -30.82 -0.93 3.61
N GLY A 22 -29.58 -0.91 4.10
CA GLY A 22 -28.70 -2.07 4.12
C GLY A 22 -27.53 -1.85 5.04
N ASP A 23 -26.78 -2.91 5.31
CA ASP A 23 -25.57 -2.86 6.12
C ASP A 23 -24.52 -2.04 5.41
N ARG A 24 -23.93 -1.09 6.14
CA ARG A 24 -22.93 -0.16 5.65
C ARG A 24 -21.81 -0.10 6.65
N ARG A 25 -20.59 -0.08 6.13
CA ARG A 25 -19.39 0.06 6.93
C ARG A 25 -18.45 1.01 6.23
N ALA A 26 -17.73 1.80 7.00
CA ALA A 26 -16.61 2.61 6.54
C ALA A 26 -15.47 2.49 7.54
N VAL A 27 -14.25 2.52 7.04
CA VAL A 27 -13.04 2.64 7.84
C VAL A 27 -12.23 3.80 7.29
N ALA A 28 -11.94 4.77 8.15
CA ALA A 28 -11.05 5.89 7.84
C ALA A 28 -9.76 5.77 8.63
N GLN A 29 -8.67 6.27 8.07
CA GLN A 29 -7.37 6.32 8.71
C GLN A 29 -6.90 7.77 8.85
N CYS A 30 -6.16 8.05 9.92
CA CYS A 30 -5.36 9.24 10.10
C CYS A 30 -3.96 8.84 10.60
N LYS A 31 -2.91 9.50 10.13
CA LYS A 31 -1.55 9.33 10.65
C LYS A 31 -1.12 10.56 11.44
N ILE A 32 -0.48 10.34 12.57
CA ILE A 32 0.03 11.40 13.44
C ILE A 32 1.51 11.18 13.65
N GLN A 33 2.33 12.06 13.11
CA GLN A 33 3.76 12.08 13.32
C GLN A 33 4.07 12.88 14.59
N LEU A 34 4.81 12.25 15.49
CA LEU A 34 5.18 12.75 16.81
C LEU A 34 6.71 12.84 16.90
N PRO A 35 7.26 13.91 17.49
CA PRO A 35 8.70 14.01 17.74
C PRO A 35 9.18 13.01 18.79
N ARG A 36 10.48 12.68 18.74
CA ARG A 36 11.12 11.66 19.61
C ARG A 36 10.82 11.83 21.09
N GLU A 37 10.80 13.05 21.59
CA GLU A 37 10.59 13.36 23.01
C GLU A 37 9.28 12.82 23.59
N ILE A 38 8.27 12.57 22.76
CA ILE A 38 7.01 11.95 23.20
C ILE A 38 7.20 10.46 23.54
N LYS A 39 8.25 9.81 23.00
CA LYS A 39 8.57 8.41 23.23
C LYS A 39 8.87 8.09 24.68
N ASP A 40 9.42 9.04 25.43
CA ASP A 40 9.74 8.86 26.84
C ASP A 40 8.49 8.68 27.72
N TYR A 41 7.31 9.02 27.18
CA TYR A 41 6.01 8.89 27.84
C TYR A 41 5.21 7.65 27.38
N LEU A 42 5.78 6.84 26.47
CA LEU A 42 5.13 5.63 25.98
C LEU A 42 5.14 4.55 27.06
N THR A 43 3.95 4.12 27.49
CA THR A 43 3.74 3.06 28.47
C THR A 43 2.84 1.98 27.87
N GLY A 44 3.44 0.87 27.43
CA GLY A 44 2.72 -0.20 26.75
C GLY A 44 2.18 0.25 25.40
N GLN A 45 0.85 0.33 25.27
CA GLN A 45 0.15 0.74 24.04
C GLN A 45 -0.42 2.17 24.10
N ASP A 46 -0.08 2.94 25.14
CA ASP A 46 -0.57 4.31 25.31
C ASP A 46 0.58 5.28 25.64
N ILE A 47 0.35 6.57 25.41
CA ILE A 47 1.20 7.66 25.87
C ILE A 47 0.54 8.21 27.14
N VAL A 48 1.25 8.24 28.25
CA VAL A 48 0.70 8.69 29.54
C VAL A 48 1.36 10.00 29.95
N LEU A 49 0.58 11.07 29.91
CA LEU A 49 1.01 12.41 30.29
C LEU A 49 0.35 12.82 31.61
N LYS A 50 0.74 13.98 32.17
CA LYS A 50 0.03 14.58 33.32
C LYS A 50 -1.46 14.83 33.05
N LYS A 51 -1.83 14.97 31.77
CA LYS A 51 -3.22 15.09 31.32
C LYS A 51 -3.99 13.75 31.31
N GLY A 52 -3.31 12.62 31.54
CA GLY A 52 -3.88 11.28 31.51
C GLY A 52 -3.46 10.47 30.26
N PRO A 53 -4.13 9.33 30.02
CA PRO A 53 -3.87 8.46 28.88
C PRO A 53 -4.33 9.09 27.56
N VAL A 54 -3.40 9.31 26.64
CA VAL A 54 -3.62 10.07 25.40
C VAL A 54 -4.52 9.29 24.43
N ILE A 55 -4.19 8.03 24.15
CA ILE A 55 -4.90 7.22 23.16
C ILE A 55 -6.32 6.92 23.64
N GLN A 56 -6.51 6.54 24.90
CA GLN A 56 -7.85 6.31 25.45
C GLN A 56 -8.73 7.56 25.36
N THR A 57 -8.18 8.73 25.68
CA THR A 57 -8.90 10.00 25.56
C THR A 57 -9.28 10.29 24.10
N ALA A 58 -8.37 10.03 23.17
CA ALA A 58 -8.61 10.19 21.74
C ALA A 58 -9.72 9.27 21.21
N ILE A 59 -9.79 8.02 21.68
CA ILE A 59 -10.85 7.06 21.32
C ILE A 59 -12.22 7.57 21.77
N ILE A 60 -12.33 8.11 22.98
CA ILE A 60 -13.57 8.68 23.51
C ILE A 60 -14.01 9.88 22.66
N ALA A 61 -13.08 10.82 22.42
CA ALA A 61 -13.37 12.01 21.62
C ALA A 61 -13.76 11.66 20.18
N GLY A 62 -13.06 10.72 19.55
CA GLY A 62 -13.40 10.21 18.23
C GLY A 62 -14.78 9.54 18.18
N THR A 63 -15.13 8.74 19.20
CA THR A 63 -16.46 8.10 19.29
C THR A 63 -17.57 9.14 19.46
N MET A 64 -17.31 10.22 20.20
CA MET A 64 -18.25 11.34 20.31
C MET A 64 -18.41 12.08 18.99
N ALA A 65 -17.31 12.31 18.26
CA ALA A 65 -17.33 12.97 16.96
C ALA A 65 -18.11 12.18 15.91
N VAL A 66 -17.94 10.85 15.85
CA VAL A 66 -18.74 9.96 15.00
C VAL A 66 -20.23 10.25 15.16
N LYS A 67 -20.72 10.31 16.41
CA LYS A 67 -22.14 10.55 16.72
C LYS A 67 -22.62 11.98 16.42
N LYS A 68 -21.69 12.94 16.31
CA LYS A 68 -21.97 14.37 16.06
C LYS A 68 -21.66 14.79 14.62
N THR A 69 -21.40 13.85 13.71
CA THR A 69 -20.96 14.15 12.35
C THR A 69 -21.94 15.06 11.60
N ALA A 70 -23.25 14.79 11.72
CA ALA A 70 -24.29 15.59 11.07
C ALA A 70 -24.39 17.04 11.63
N ASP A 71 -23.94 17.28 12.86
CA ASP A 71 -23.88 18.62 13.45
C ASP A 71 -22.71 19.43 12.90
N LEU A 72 -21.66 18.74 12.44
CA LEU A 72 -20.40 19.34 11.98
C LEU A 72 -20.34 19.49 10.46
N ILE A 73 -20.94 18.57 9.71
CA ILE A 73 -20.88 18.54 8.24
C ILE A 73 -22.26 18.91 7.65
N PRO A 74 -22.42 20.13 7.08
CA PRO A 74 -23.73 20.77 6.80
C PRO A 74 -24.79 19.99 5.99
N PHE A 75 -24.44 18.92 5.28
CA PHE A 75 -25.39 18.13 4.47
C PHE A 75 -25.32 16.62 4.73
N CYS A 76 -24.68 16.20 5.83
CA CYS A 76 -24.78 14.83 6.28
C CYS A 76 -26.14 14.58 6.92
N HIS A 77 -26.72 13.41 6.64
CA HIS A 77 -27.91 12.95 7.35
C HIS A 77 -27.53 12.52 8.76
N THR A 78 -28.44 12.65 9.72
CA THR A 78 -28.29 11.98 11.01
C THR A 78 -28.48 10.47 10.82
N LEU A 79 -27.49 9.67 11.24
CA LEU A 79 -27.47 8.23 11.03
C LEU A 79 -27.52 7.45 12.36
N PRO A 80 -28.26 6.33 12.44
CA PRO A 80 -28.21 5.44 13.59
C PRO A 80 -26.90 4.64 13.58
N ILE A 81 -25.95 5.00 14.43
CA ILE A 81 -24.65 4.30 14.50
C ILE A 81 -24.83 3.00 15.28
N HIS A 82 -24.53 1.87 14.64
CA HIS A 82 -24.64 0.54 15.25
C HIS A 82 -23.32 0.05 15.84
N GLY A 83 -22.19 0.54 15.33
CA GLY A 83 -20.88 0.23 15.86
C GLY A 83 -19.84 1.28 15.49
N CYS A 84 -18.92 1.52 16.43
CA CYS A 84 -17.77 2.39 16.28
C CYS A 84 -16.59 1.73 17.00
N LYS A 85 -15.47 1.55 16.30
CA LYS A 85 -14.25 0.94 16.83
C LYS A 85 -13.04 1.75 16.37
N PHE A 86 -12.09 1.92 17.28
CA PHE A 86 -10.79 2.49 16.97
C PHE A 86 -9.73 1.40 17.09
N ASP A 87 -8.87 1.32 16.08
CA ASP A 87 -7.65 0.51 16.08
C ASP A 87 -6.47 1.47 15.96
N VAL A 88 -5.52 1.39 16.91
CA VAL A 88 -4.41 2.35 17.03
C VAL A 88 -3.10 1.59 17.10
N ASN A 89 -2.20 1.89 16.16
CA ASN A 89 -0.86 1.30 16.10
C ASN A 89 0.18 2.40 16.24
N ILE A 90 1.16 2.19 17.12
CA ILE A 90 2.30 3.08 17.32
C ILE A 90 3.52 2.44 16.65
N VAL A 91 4.05 3.10 15.62
CA VAL A 91 5.16 2.62 14.81
C VAL A 91 6.38 3.50 15.06
N ASN A 92 7.54 2.87 15.31
CA ASN A 92 8.82 3.58 15.28
C ASN A 92 9.27 3.69 13.82
N GLN A 93 9.26 4.89 13.25
CA GLN A 93 9.75 5.07 11.88
C GLN A 93 11.28 5.12 11.84
N ASP A 94 11.90 5.86 12.76
CA ASP A 94 13.36 6.00 12.85
C ASP A 94 13.79 6.26 14.31
N LYS A 95 15.07 6.63 14.54
CA LYS A 95 15.55 6.97 15.88
C LYS A 95 14.92 8.25 16.44
N ASN A 96 14.28 9.08 15.60
CA ASN A 96 13.94 10.46 15.90
C ASN A 96 12.44 10.79 15.83
N SER A 97 11.59 9.86 15.42
CA SER A 97 10.16 10.10 15.29
C SER A 97 9.33 8.85 15.59
N LEU A 98 8.14 9.10 16.14
CA LEU A 98 7.08 8.12 16.31
C LEU A 98 5.96 8.45 15.33
N GLU A 99 5.29 7.44 14.80
CA GLU A 99 4.07 7.61 14.03
C GLU A 99 2.93 6.81 14.67
N ILE A 100 1.79 7.46 14.86
CA ILE A 100 0.55 6.80 15.24
C ILE A 100 -0.28 6.62 13.97
N ILE A 101 -0.63 5.38 13.68
CA ILE A 101 -1.61 5.03 12.65
C ILE A 101 -2.93 4.73 13.37
N LEU A 102 -3.89 5.63 13.22
CA LEU A 102 -5.20 5.55 13.85
C LEU A 102 -6.26 5.21 12.80
N GLN A 103 -7.05 4.17 13.05
CA GLN A 103 -8.15 3.75 12.19
C GLN A 103 -9.48 3.82 12.96
N CYS A 104 -10.48 4.46 12.36
CA CYS A 104 -11.84 4.56 12.86
C CYS A 104 -12.77 3.75 11.95
N ALA A 105 -13.34 2.66 12.48
CA ALA A 105 -14.31 1.83 11.79
C ALA A 105 -15.72 2.11 12.32
N VAL A 106 -16.65 2.45 11.41
CA VAL A 106 -18.05 2.76 11.72
C VAL A 106 -18.96 1.85 10.92
N ASN A 107 -20.06 1.38 11.53
CA ASN A 107 -21.09 0.64 10.84
C ASN A 107 -22.51 1.09 11.22
N THR A 108 -23.44 0.88 10.29
CA THR A 108 -24.88 1.17 10.43
C THR A 108 -25.67 0.22 9.52
N ASN A 109 -26.97 0.09 9.76
CA ASN A 109 -27.91 -0.41 8.76
C ASN A 109 -28.83 0.75 8.36
N TYR A 110 -28.59 1.36 7.19
CA TYR A 110 -29.34 2.55 6.78
C TYR A 110 -29.33 2.81 5.26
N LYS A 111 -29.90 3.94 4.84
CA LYS A 111 -30.09 4.32 3.42
C LYS A 111 -28.91 5.05 2.78
N THR A 112 -27.92 5.49 3.58
CA THR A 112 -26.70 6.16 3.11
C THR A 112 -25.48 5.74 3.93
N GLY A 113 -24.29 5.86 3.33
CA GLY A 113 -23.01 5.44 3.91
C GLY A 113 -22.57 6.24 5.14
N VAL A 114 -21.54 5.72 5.81
CA VAL A 114 -20.95 6.23 7.06
C VAL A 114 -19.51 6.72 6.88
N GLU A 115 -19.13 7.11 5.65
CA GLU A 115 -17.78 7.58 5.34
C GLU A 115 -17.41 8.81 6.16
N MET A 116 -18.34 9.76 6.25
CA MET A 116 -18.11 11.02 6.95
C MET A 116 -18.01 10.80 8.45
N GLU A 117 -18.78 9.86 9.00
CA GLU A 117 -18.69 9.46 10.40
C GLU A 117 -17.31 8.89 10.72
N ALA A 118 -16.82 7.97 9.89
CA ALA A 118 -15.49 7.39 10.06
C ALA A 118 -14.38 8.47 9.97
N LEU A 119 -14.45 9.33 8.95
CA LEU A 119 -13.49 10.43 8.74
C LEU A 119 -13.52 11.46 9.87
N CYS A 120 -14.70 11.83 10.36
CA CYS A 120 -14.86 12.76 11.48
C CYS A 120 -14.29 12.16 12.77
N GLY A 121 -14.61 10.89 13.05
CA GLY A 121 -14.06 10.16 14.19
C GLY A 121 -12.53 10.09 14.18
N ALA A 122 -11.92 9.73 13.04
CA ALA A 122 -10.47 9.68 12.89
C ALA A 122 -9.82 11.06 13.06
N SER A 123 -10.41 12.10 12.45
CA SER A 123 -9.93 13.48 12.52
C SER A 123 -9.93 14.01 13.95
N VAL A 124 -11.05 13.86 14.67
CA VAL A 124 -11.16 14.39 16.04
C VAL A 124 -10.30 13.60 17.01
N ALA A 125 -10.15 12.28 16.83
CA ALA A 125 -9.21 11.50 17.62
C ALA A 125 -7.76 11.99 17.41
N ALA A 126 -7.35 12.25 16.16
CA ALA A 126 -6.04 12.82 15.86
C ALA A 126 -5.83 14.22 16.46
N LEU A 127 -6.83 15.10 16.36
CA LEU A 127 -6.82 16.42 17.00
C LEU A 127 -6.73 16.31 18.53
N THR A 128 -7.34 15.30 19.12
CA THR A 128 -7.27 15.04 20.56
C THR A 128 -5.88 14.57 20.97
N ILE A 129 -5.24 13.69 20.18
CA ILE A 129 -3.83 13.32 20.40
C ILE A 129 -2.95 14.57 20.36
N TYR A 130 -3.16 15.44 19.37
CA TYR A 130 -2.45 16.72 19.28
C TYR A 130 -2.66 17.55 20.56
N ASP A 131 -3.91 17.78 20.98
CA ASP A 131 -4.19 18.61 22.16
C ASP A 131 -3.56 18.04 23.44
N MET A 132 -3.58 16.73 23.59
CA MET A 132 -3.00 16.06 24.74
C MET A 132 -1.47 16.20 24.76
N CYS A 133 -0.82 16.09 23.59
CA CYS A 133 0.64 16.11 23.48
C CYS A 133 1.27 17.50 23.25
N LYS A 134 0.49 18.54 22.89
CA LYS A 134 1.03 19.86 22.51
C LYS A 134 1.83 20.58 23.58
N SER A 135 1.70 20.18 24.84
CA SER A 135 2.52 20.72 25.94
C SER A 135 3.94 20.14 25.99
N ILE A 136 4.16 19.01 25.33
CA ILE A 136 5.49 18.42 25.15
C ILE A 136 6.12 19.05 23.92
N SER A 137 5.44 18.95 22.76
CA SER A 137 5.91 19.53 21.51
C SER A 137 4.78 20.08 20.65
N SER A 138 5.04 21.18 19.94
CA SER A 138 4.17 21.71 18.90
C SER A 138 4.46 21.16 17.49
N GLU A 139 5.54 20.39 17.31
CA GLU A 139 5.98 19.84 16.01
C GLU A 139 5.17 18.62 15.55
N ILE A 140 4.04 18.35 16.19
CA ILE A 140 3.15 17.25 15.85
C ILE A 140 2.50 17.52 14.49
N VAL A 141 2.50 16.53 13.60
CA VAL A 141 1.89 16.64 12.27
C VAL A 141 0.79 15.61 12.12
N ILE A 142 -0.43 16.08 11.84
CA ILE A 142 -1.56 15.24 11.42
C ILE A 142 -1.56 15.18 9.90
N LYS A 143 -1.49 13.98 9.32
CA LYS A 143 -1.41 13.75 7.87
C LYS A 143 -2.23 12.53 7.44
N ASP A 144 -2.39 12.38 6.13
CA ASP A 144 -3.01 11.21 5.48
C ASP A 144 -4.39 10.83 6.05
N THR A 145 -5.26 11.81 6.29
CA THR A 145 -6.66 11.54 6.67
C THR A 145 -7.44 11.10 5.44
N GLN A 146 -7.81 9.82 5.39
CA GLN A 146 -8.42 9.23 4.20
C GLN A 146 -9.33 8.04 4.52
N LEU A 147 -10.25 7.75 3.60
CA LEU A 147 -11.10 6.56 3.64
C LEU A 147 -10.29 5.35 3.13
N ILE A 148 -10.15 4.31 3.94
CA ILE A 148 -9.41 3.08 3.58
C ILE A 148 -10.33 1.92 3.23
N GLU A 149 -11.55 1.91 3.77
CA GLU A 149 -12.57 0.91 3.47
C GLU A 149 -13.96 1.54 3.48
N LYS A 150 -14.86 1.05 2.64
CA LYS A 150 -16.28 1.30 2.59
C LYS A 150 -16.95 0.08 1.97
N THR A 151 -18.02 -0.40 2.59
CA THR A 151 -18.88 -1.44 2.03
C THR A 151 -20.36 -1.06 2.19
N GLY A 152 -21.23 -1.63 1.35
CA GLY A 152 -22.68 -1.54 1.51
C GLY A 152 -23.37 -0.41 0.74
N GLY A 153 -22.80 0.07 -0.36
CA GLY A 153 -23.37 1.15 -1.18
C GLY A 153 -23.17 0.95 -2.68
N LYS A 154 -23.35 2.04 -3.46
CA LYS A 154 -23.10 2.02 -4.92
C LYS A 154 -21.63 1.80 -5.30
N ALA A 155 -20.71 2.12 -4.37
CA ALA A 155 -19.28 1.97 -4.55
C ALA A 155 -18.69 1.46 -3.23
N ASP A 156 -17.98 0.34 -3.31
CA ASP A 156 -17.17 -0.19 -2.22
C ASP A 156 -15.72 0.29 -2.40
N VAL A 157 -15.11 0.72 -1.31
CA VAL A 157 -13.67 0.96 -1.20
C VAL A 157 -13.15 -0.18 -0.34
N LYS A 158 -12.26 -1.05 -0.81
CA LYS A 158 -11.56 -1.98 0.07
C LYS A 158 -10.09 -1.65 0.01
N LYS A 159 -9.37 -1.82 1.13
CA LYS A 159 -7.91 -1.94 1.08
C LYS A 159 -7.62 -3.06 0.08
N ILE A 160 -7.11 -2.69 -1.09
CA ILE A 160 -6.79 -3.64 -2.14
C ILE A 160 -5.62 -4.49 -1.60
N PRO A 161 -5.78 -5.82 -1.46
CA PRO A 161 -4.74 -6.69 -0.90
C PRO A 161 -3.40 -6.47 -1.61
N LEU A 162 -2.28 -6.67 -0.91
CA LEU A 162 -0.95 -6.51 -1.50
C LEU A 162 -0.25 -7.86 -1.60
N TYR A 163 0.00 -8.31 -2.83
CA TYR A 163 0.72 -9.56 -3.11
C TYR A 163 2.12 -9.26 -3.64
N GLY A 164 3.06 -10.18 -3.44
CA GLY A 164 4.44 -10.09 -3.92
C GLY A 164 4.68 -11.02 -5.11
N LEU A 165 5.45 -10.56 -6.08
CA LEU A 165 5.99 -11.38 -7.17
C LEU A 165 7.50 -11.20 -7.24
N VAL A 166 8.23 -12.30 -7.09
CA VAL A 166 9.66 -12.39 -7.39
C VAL A 166 9.82 -12.82 -8.85
N LEU A 167 10.32 -11.92 -9.70
CA LEU A 167 10.63 -12.22 -11.09
C LEU A 167 11.99 -12.94 -11.16
N THR A 168 11.91 -14.22 -11.44
CA THR A 168 13.03 -15.18 -11.51
C THR A 168 13.36 -15.61 -12.95
N GLY A 169 12.78 -14.92 -13.93
CA GLY A 169 12.84 -15.30 -15.34
C GLY A 169 14.14 -14.90 -16.05
N GLY A 170 14.74 -15.84 -16.78
CA GLY A 170 15.80 -15.61 -17.75
C GLY A 170 16.50 -16.92 -18.12
N LYS A 171 16.90 -17.12 -19.39
CA LYS A 171 17.72 -18.31 -19.77
C LYS A 171 19.13 -18.28 -19.17
N SER A 172 19.48 -17.25 -18.39
CA SER A 172 20.81 -17.00 -17.81
C SER A 172 21.97 -17.36 -18.74
N LYS A 173 21.83 -17.10 -20.05
CA LYS A 173 22.78 -17.57 -21.08
C LYS A 173 24.21 -17.10 -20.82
N ARG A 174 24.37 -15.93 -20.18
CA ARG A 174 25.65 -15.32 -19.82
C ARG A 174 26.21 -15.81 -18.47
N MET A 175 25.35 -16.27 -17.55
CA MET A 175 25.72 -16.66 -16.17
C MET A 175 25.86 -18.18 -15.99
N GLY A 176 25.35 -18.99 -16.93
CA GLY A 176 25.41 -20.46 -16.88
C GLY A 176 24.50 -21.13 -15.84
N LYS A 177 24.02 -20.39 -14.83
CA LYS A 177 23.10 -20.83 -13.79
C LYS A 177 21.93 -19.86 -13.63
N ASP A 178 20.76 -20.35 -13.20
CA ASP A 178 19.60 -19.51 -12.92
C ASP A 178 19.93 -18.46 -11.84
N LYS A 179 19.66 -17.16 -12.14
CA LYS A 179 20.06 -16.05 -11.27
C LYS A 179 19.40 -16.15 -9.89
N ALA A 180 18.17 -16.67 -9.82
CA ALA A 180 17.46 -16.82 -8.55
C ALA A 180 18.15 -17.80 -7.58
N LEU A 181 18.95 -18.74 -8.10
CA LEU A 181 19.71 -19.72 -7.33
C LEU A 181 21.11 -19.22 -6.93
N ILE A 182 21.51 -18.03 -7.34
CA ILE A 182 22.76 -17.40 -6.91
C ILE A 182 22.65 -17.13 -5.42
N LYS A 183 23.70 -17.49 -4.68
CA LYS A 183 23.73 -17.28 -3.23
C LYS A 183 24.37 -15.92 -2.93
N TYR A 184 23.66 -15.08 -2.17
CA TYR A 184 24.24 -13.90 -1.54
C TYR A 184 24.26 -14.16 -0.04
N GLN A 185 25.41 -13.99 0.59
CA GLN A 185 25.60 -14.26 2.02
C GLN A 185 25.09 -15.66 2.46
N GLY A 186 25.22 -16.65 1.58
CA GLY A 186 24.83 -18.05 1.85
C GLY A 186 23.38 -18.44 1.49
N GLN A 187 22.48 -17.48 1.23
CA GLN A 187 21.08 -17.71 0.87
C GLN A 187 20.84 -17.47 -0.63
N CYS A 188 20.02 -18.31 -1.28
CA CYS A 188 19.62 -18.06 -2.66
C CYS A 188 18.83 -16.75 -2.77
N HIS A 189 19.19 -15.88 -3.73
CA HIS A 189 18.61 -14.54 -3.84
C HIS A 189 17.09 -14.55 -4.03
N GLY A 190 16.57 -15.52 -4.80
CA GLY A 190 15.13 -15.69 -4.96
C GLY A 190 14.41 -15.93 -3.63
N GLN A 191 15.02 -16.70 -2.72
CA GLN A 191 14.51 -16.92 -1.36
C GLN A 191 14.62 -15.65 -0.52
N TYR A 192 15.76 -14.95 -0.58
CA TYR A 192 15.94 -13.70 0.15
C TYR A 192 14.86 -12.66 -0.19
N ILE A 193 14.59 -12.44 -1.49
CA ILE A 193 13.54 -11.50 -1.91
C ILE A 193 12.15 -12.01 -1.50
N TYR A 194 11.91 -13.33 -1.59
CA TYR A 194 10.65 -13.92 -1.12
C TYR A 194 10.42 -13.63 0.37
N ASP A 195 11.44 -13.86 1.21
CA ASP A 195 11.37 -13.62 2.66
C ASP A 195 11.21 -12.13 2.96
N LEU A 196 11.88 -11.26 2.20
CA LEU A 196 11.75 -9.81 2.29
C LEU A 196 10.32 -9.36 2.00
N LEU A 197 9.73 -9.80 0.88
CA LEU A 197 8.36 -9.45 0.50
C LEU A 197 7.31 -10.04 1.44
N SER A 198 7.56 -11.22 2.01
CA SER A 198 6.62 -11.91 2.92
C SER A 198 6.34 -11.13 4.22
N LYS A 199 7.18 -10.15 4.56
CA LYS A 199 6.92 -9.25 5.71
C LYS A 199 5.88 -8.17 5.41
N TYR A 200 5.62 -7.89 4.13
CA TYR A 200 4.75 -6.79 3.68
C TYR A 200 3.52 -7.26 2.91
N CYS A 201 3.63 -8.40 2.23
CA CYS A 201 2.59 -8.94 1.36
C CYS A 201 1.80 -10.05 2.05
N GLU A 202 0.50 -10.12 1.78
CA GLU A 202 -0.38 -11.19 2.27
C GLU A 202 -0.05 -12.55 1.64
N GLN A 203 0.40 -12.54 0.37
CA GLN A 203 0.90 -13.70 -0.35
C GLN A 203 2.08 -13.29 -1.21
N VAL A 204 3.04 -14.18 -1.39
CA VAL A 204 4.21 -13.96 -2.26
C VAL A 204 4.38 -15.16 -3.18
N PHE A 205 4.72 -14.89 -4.43
CA PHE A 205 4.93 -15.89 -5.46
C PHE A 205 6.27 -15.69 -6.16
N LEU A 206 6.85 -16.78 -6.64
CA LEU A 206 7.90 -16.76 -7.65
C LEU A 206 7.25 -16.87 -9.03
N SER A 207 7.74 -16.13 -10.03
CA SER A 207 7.48 -16.52 -11.42
C SER A 207 8.20 -17.82 -11.73
N ALA A 208 7.72 -18.65 -12.65
CA ALA A 208 8.50 -19.78 -13.13
C ALA A 208 8.00 -20.32 -14.47
N ARG A 209 8.88 -21.07 -15.14
CA ARG A 209 8.49 -22.04 -16.17
C ARG A 209 8.07 -23.36 -15.50
N PRO A 210 7.26 -24.20 -16.18
CA PRO A 210 6.92 -25.52 -15.67
C PRO A 210 8.17 -26.31 -15.24
N GLY A 211 8.19 -26.79 -14.00
CA GLY A 211 9.28 -27.60 -13.43
C GLY A 211 10.59 -26.86 -13.13
N GLN A 212 10.66 -25.52 -13.27
CA GLN A 212 11.92 -24.77 -13.13
C GLN A 212 12.62 -24.97 -11.78
N TRP A 213 11.87 -25.13 -10.69
CA TRP A 213 12.41 -25.22 -9.33
C TRP A 213 12.51 -26.64 -8.79
N GLN A 214 12.13 -27.66 -9.56
CA GLN A 214 12.16 -29.05 -9.10
C GLN A 214 13.60 -29.46 -8.73
N GLY A 215 13.78 -30.01 -7.52
CA GLY A 215 15.09 -30.38 -6.99
C GLY A 215 15.97 -29.20 -6.57
N THR A 216 15.42 -27.98 -6.45
CA THR A 216 16.15 -26.79 -6.00
C THR A 216 15.64 -26.32 -4.64
N PRO A 217 16.41 -25.47 -3.91
CA PRO A 217 15.94 -24.87 -2.66
C PRO A 217 14.64 -24.06 -2.77
N LEU A 218 14.24 -23.66 -3.98
CA LEU A 218 13.04 -22.87 -4.24
C LEU A 218 11.79 -23.74 -4.54
N GLU A 219 11.92 -25.07 -4.58
CA GLU A 219 10.87 -26.01 -5.01
C GLU A 219 9.55 -25.85 -4.23
N ASN A 220 9.66 -25.56 -2.92
CA ASN A 220 8.52 -25.49 -2.02
C ASN A 220 7.89 -24.09 -1.93
N LEU A 221 8.43 -23.09 -2.64
CA LEU A 221 7.87 -21.75 -2.59
C LEU A 221 6.67 -21.62 -3.54
N PRO A 222 5.61 -20.90 -3.15
CA PRO A 222 4.46 -20.64 -4.03
C PRO A 222 4.92 -20.04 -5.36
N THR A 223 4.46 -20.62 -6.45
CA THR A 223 4.97 -20.31 -7.78
C THR A 223 3.81 -20.08 -8.76
N LEU A 224 3.89 -18.99 -9.51
CA LEU A 224 3.02 -18.71 -10.65
C LEU A 224 3.73 -19.12 -11.94
N VAL A 225 3.18 -20.16 -12.58
CA VAL A 225 3.74 -20.72 -13.80
C VAL A 225 3.24 -19.92 -15.01
N ASP A 226 4.17 -19.46 -15.84
CA ASP A 226 3.84 -18.72 -17.06
C ASP A 226 3.07 -19.59 -18.06
N VAL A 227 1.97 -19.06 -18.57
CA VAL A 227 1.13 -19.75 -19.57
C VAL A 227 1.63 -19.40 -20.98
N GLY A 228 2.18 -20.39 -21.68
CA GLY A 228 2.64 -20.29 -23.07
C GLY A 228 4.14 -19.99 -23.21
N GLU A 229 4.54 -19.54 -24.40
CA GLU A 229 5.94 -19.20 -24.66
C GLU A 229 6.32 -17.90 -23.92
N SER A 230 7.30 -17.99 -23.02
CA SER A 230 7.75 -16.86 -22.20
C SER A 230 8.50 -15.82 -23.05
N VAL A 231 7.90 -14.64 -23.23
CA VAL A 231 8.50 -13.49 -23.94
C VAL A 231 9.02 -12.47 -22.92
N GLY A 232 10.13 -12.77 -22.24
CA GLY A 232 10.74 -11.86 -21.26
C GLY A 232 9.88 -11.57 -20.01
N PRO A 233 10.25 -10.54 -19.20
CA PRO A 233 9.65 -10.29 -17.89
C PRO A 233 8.15 -9.96 -17.90
N ILE A 234 7.63 -9.45 -19.02
CA ILE A 234 6.19 -9.15 -19.19
C ILE A 234 5.32 -10.39 -18.98
N SER A 235 5.85 -11.60 -19.24
CA SER A 235 5.10 -12.85 -19.08
C SER A 235 4.76 -13.07 -17.61
N GLY A 236 5.77 -13.03 -16.73
CA GLY A 236 5.57 -13.14 -15.28
C GLY A 236 4.65 -12.06 -14.72
N ILE A 237 4.83 -10.80 -15.15
CA ILE A 237 3.97 -9.68 -14.74
C ILE A 237 2.51 -9.95 -15.13
N LEU A 238 2.25 -10.34 -16.39
CA LEU A 238 0.90 -10.63 -16.85
C LEU A 238 0.29 -11.86 -16.18
N THR A 239 1.07 -12.90 -15.93
CA THR A 239 0.62 -14.10 -15.20
C THR A 239 0.14 -13.70 -13.81
N ALA A 240 0.91 -12.91 -13.07
CA ALA A 240 0.53 -12.38 -11.76
C ALA A 240 -0.75 -11.53 -11.84
N LEU A 241 -0.76 -10.49 -12.67
CA LEU A 241 -1.91 -9.59 -12.82
C LEU A 241 -3.19 -10.33 -13.24
N ARG A 242 -3.09 -11.40 -14.04
CA ARG A 242 -4.25 -12.21 -14.46
C ARG A 242 -4.72 -13.18 -13.38
N SER A 243 -3.79 -13.78 -12.63
CA SER A 243 -4.11 -14.74 -11.57
C SER A 243 -4.92 -14.07 -10.45
N HIS A 244 -4.57 -12.83 -10.10
CA HIS A 244 -5.27 -12.04 -9.08
C HIS A 244 -5.51 -10.62 -9.61
N PRO A 245 -6.60 -10.38 -10.36
CA PRO A 245 -6.84 -9.11 -11.06
C PRO A 245 -7.34 -7.98 -10.16
N LYS A 246 -7.59 -8.25 -8.88
CA LYS A 246 -8.17 -7.31 -7.91
C LYS A 246 -7.24 -6.99 -6.73
N VAL A 247 -5.95 -7.29 -6.85
CA VAL A 247 -4.94 -7.04 -5.82
C VAL A 247 -3.87 -6.10 -6.36
N ASN A 248 -3.20 -5.40 -5.45
CA ASN A 248 -1.97 -4.68 -5.71
C ASN A 248 -0.81 -5.68 -5.73
N TRP A 249 0.24 -5.34 -6.46
CA TRP A 249 1.42 -6.19 -6.61
C TRP A 249 2.70 -5.43 -6.31
N LEU A 250 3.53 -5.94 -5.40
CA LEU A 250 4.96 -5.62 -5.36
C LEU A 250 5.68 -6.59 -6.29
N ILE A 251 6.29 -6.07 -7.35
CA ILE A 251 6.99 -6.87 -8.36
C ILE A 251 8.47 -6.50 -8.31
N ILE A 252 9.32 -7.48 -7.94
CA ILE A 252 10.75 -7.31 -7.75
C ILE A 252 11.51 -8.38 -8.56
N ALA A 253 12.51 -7.99 -9.35
CA ALA A 253 13.38 -8.93 -10.04
C ALA A 253 14.53 -9.46 -9.18
N CYS A 254 14.92 -10.71 -9.46
CA CYS A 254 15.97 -11.42 -8.76
C CYS A 254 17.41 -10.98 -9.10
N ASP A 255 17.61 -9.95 -9.91
CA ASP A 255 18.93 -9.39 -10.21
C ASP A 255 19.22 -8.06 -9.50
N LEU A 256 18.27 -7.56 -8.70
CA LEU A 256 18.47 -6.42 -7.82
C LEU A 256 19.16 -6.89 -6.53
N ALA A 257 20.49 -6.86 -6.53
CA ALA A 257 21.27 -7.46 -5.43
C ALA A 257 21.21 -6.66 -4.11
N TYR A 258 20.98 -5.35 -4.19
CA TYR A 258 20.97 -4.44 -3.04
C TYR A 258 19.57 -4.13 -2.48
N ILE A 259 18.54 -4.84 -2.98
CA ILE A 259 17.16 -4.66 -2.51
C ILE A 259 17.05 -4.95 -1.01
N ASN A 260 16.37 -4.07 -0.27
CA ASN A 260 16.30 -4.11 1.18
C ASN A 260 14.94 -3.60 1.72
N HIS A 261 14.75 -3.71 3.05
CA HIS A 261 13.53 -3.28 3.75
C HIS A 261 13.13 -1.83 3.47
N GLY A 262 14.08 -0.90 3.56
CA GLY A 262 13.82 0.52 3.37
C GLY A 262 13.27 0.83 1.98
N MET A 263 13.73 0.09 0.96
CA MET A 263 13.21 0.26 -0.39
C MET A 263 11.75 -0.20 -0.53
N ILE A 264 11.43 -1.37 0.03
CA ILE A 264 10.07 -1.91 -0.03
C ILE A 264 9.11 -1.00 0.74
N GLU A 265 9.48 -0.55 1.93
CA GLU A 265 8.68 0.40 2.72
C GLU A 265 8.45 1.70 1.98
N LYS A 266 9.49 2.25 1.34
CA LYS A 266 9.37 3.50 0.58
C LYS A 266 8.41 3.34 -0.60
N LEU A 267 8.48 2.23 -1.34
CA LEU A 267 7.50 1.92 -2.40
C LEU A 267 6.07 1.86 -1.86
N ILE A 268 5.84 1.17 -0.75
CA ILE A 268 4.50 1.03 -0.14
C ILE A 268 3.97 2.37 0.37
N ILE A 269 4.81 3.14 1.09
CA ILE A 269 4.43 4.42 1.69
C ILE A 269 4.05 5.45 0.61
N HIS A 270 4.76 5.45 -0.52
CA HIS A 270 4.53 6.40 -1.61
C HIS A 270 3.58 5.87 -2.69
N ALA A 271 3.11 4.62 -2.58
CA ALA A 271 2.21 4.02 -3.55
C ALA A 271 0.89 4.79 -3.62
N ARG A 272 0.45 5.12 -4.84
CA ARG A 272 -0.88 5.70 -5.06
C ARG A 272 -1.78 4.75 -5.84
N GLN A 273 -3.08 4.79 -5.55
CA GLN A 273 -4.08 3.91 -6.16
C GLN A 273 -4.65 4.46 -7.48
N ASP A 274 -4.43 5.75 -7.75
CA ASP A 274 -4.89 6.45 -8.96
C ASP A 274 -3.95 6.29 -10.17
N VAL A 275 -2.75 5.74 -9.97
CA VAL A 275 -1.76 5.46 -11.02
C VAL A 275 -1.70 3.98 -11.38
N VAL A 276 -1.06 3.67 -12.51
CA VAL A 276 -0.83 2.28 -12.92
C VAL A 276 0.22 1.61 -12.04
N ALA A 277 1.29 2.33 -11.75
CA ALA A 277 2.38 1.83 -10.94
C ALA A 277 3.12 2.98 -10.22
N THR A 278 3.77 2.64 -9.12
CA THR A 278 4.79 3.45 -8.45
C THR A 278 6.11 2.69 -8.55
N CYS A 279 7.11 3.26 -9.21
CA CYS A 279 8.41 2.65 -9.46
C CYS A 279 9.55 3.57 -9.04
N TYR A 280 10.74 3.02 -8.82
CA TYR A 280 11.94 3.85 -8.72
C TYR A 280 12.29 4.47 -10.07
N ALA A 281 12.79 5.71 -10.06
CA ALA A 281 13.43 6.30 -11.24
C ALA A 281 14.83 5.72 -11.43
N ASN A 282 15.13 5.24 -12.64
CA ASN A 282 16.43 4.70 -13.02
C ASN A 282 17.28 5.76 -13.76
N GLY A 283 18.51 5.98 -13.28
CA GLY A 283 19.58 6.76 -13.94
C GLY A 283 19.24 8.21 -14.35
N ASP A 284 20.08 8.78 -15.21
CA ASP A 284 19.99 10.17 -15.68
C ASP A 284 18.74 10.47 -16.55
N GLN A 285 18.12 9.43 -17.12
CA GLN A 285 16.99 9.57 -18.04
C GLN A 285 15.62 9.52 -17.34
N GLY A 286 15.59 9.20 -16.04
CA GLY A 286 14.36 9.27 -15.22
C GLY A 286 13.27 8.29 -15.64
N PHE A 287 13.64 7.10 -16.15
CA PHE A 287 12.66 6.08 -16.56
C PHE A 287 12.25 5.17 -15.41
N PRO A 288 11.05 4.56 -15.44
CA PRO A 288 10.62 3.63 -14.39
C PRO A 288 11.48 2.36 -14.38
N GLU A 289 12.00 1.99 -13.21
CA GLU A 289 12.51 0.65 -12.95
C GLU A 289 11.33 -0.32 -12.82
N ALA A 290 10.84 -0.77 -13.98
CA ALA A 290 9.64 -1.60 -14.07
C ALA A 290 9.79 -2.95 -13.33
N LEU A 291 11.01 -3.40 -13.05
CA LEU A 291 11.25 -4.65 -12.34
C LEU A 291 11.46 -4.44 -10.83
N CYS A 292 11.20 -3.22 -10.33
CA CYS A 292 11.17 -2.87 -8.92
C CYS A 292 10.03 -1.86 -8.67
N GLY A 293 8.81 -2.36 -8.49
CA GLY A 293 7.65 -1.46 -8.42
C GLY A 293 6.41 -2.02 -7.72
N PHE A 294 5.57 -1.08 -7.30
CA PHE A 294 4.21 -1.32 -6.84
C PHE A 294 3.25 -1.12 -8.01
N TYR A 295 2.35 -2.07 -8.24
CA TYR A 295 1.40 -2.07 -9.36
C TYR A 295 -0.03 -2.15 -8.85
N THR A 296 -0.91 -1.32 -9.41
CA THR A 296 -2.35 -1.34 -9.07
C THR A 296 -3.10 -2.31 -9.99
N PRO A 297 -4.34 -2.72 -9.65
CA PRO A 297 -5.20 -3.52 -10.52
C PRO A 297 -5.36 -2.95 -11.94
N SER A 298 -5.24 -1.64 -12.11
CA SER A 298 -5.34 -0.97 -13.42
C SER A 298 -4.24 -1.38 -14.39
N ALA A 299 -3.08 -1.85 -13.89
CA ALA A 299 -1.95 -2.32 -14.69
C ALA A 299 -2.32 -3.47 -15.63
N LEU A 300 -3.24 -4.36 -15.24
CA LEU A 300 -3.66 -5.48 -16.07
C LEU A 300 -4.16 -5.04 -17.45
N LYS A 301 -4.95 -3.96 -17.50
CA LYS A 301 -5.51 -3.44 -18.75
C LYS A 301 -4.40 -2.89 -19.66
N LEU A 302 -3.44 -2.16 -19.09
CA LEU A 302 -2.31 -1.59 -19.83
C LEU A 302 -1.41 -2.70 -20.40
N PHE A 303 -0.96 -3.63 -19.55
CA PHE A 303 -0.06 -4.71 -19.95
C PHE A 303 -0.72 -5.67 -20.95
N THR A 304 -2.02 -5.93 -20.83
CA THR A 304 -2.76 -6.74 -21.81
C THR A 304 -2.83 -6.04 -23.16
N LYS A 305 -3.12 -4.73 -23.18
CA LYS A 305 -3.12 -3.93 -24.42
C LYS A 305 -1.74 -3.93 -25.09
N ALA A 306 -0.68 -3.73 -24.31
CA ALA A 306 0.69 -3.75 -24.81
C ALA A 306 1.08 -5.09 -25.44
N LYS A 307 0.76 -6.21 -24.78
CA LYS A 307 1.03 -7.55 -25.34
C LYS A 307 0.31 -7.78 -26.67
N ASN A 308 -0.94 -7.32 -26.79
CA ASN A 308 -1.72 -7.49 -28.03
C ASN A 308 -1.15 -6.71 -29.22
N ILE A 309 -0.42 -5.61 -28.99
CA ILE A 309 0.25 -4.83 -30.04
C ILE A 309 1.73 -5.23 -30.22
N GLY A 310 2.19 -6.32 -29.60
CA GLY A 310 3.57 -6.80 -29.70
C GLY A 310 4.60 -5.99 -28.90
N LEU A 311 4.16 -5.12 -27.98
CA LEU A 311 5.07 -4.39 -27.10
C LEU A 311 5.38 -5.25 -25.85
N HIS A 312 6.64 -5.68 -25.74
CA HIS A 312 7.07 -6.62 -24.68
C HIS A 312 7.97 -6.02 -23.59
N CYS A 313 8.42 -4.78 -23.74
CA CYS A 313 9.34 -4.13 -22.79
C CYS A 313 8.55 -3.42 -21.66
N PRO A 314 8.63 -3.87 -20.39
CA PRO A 314 7.85 -3.28 -19.30
C PRO A 314 8.09 -1.78 -19.09
N VAL A 315 9.34 -1.31 -19.24
CA VAL A 315 9.68 0.12 -19.14
C VAL A 315 8.91 0.93 -20.18
N LYS A 316 8.95 0.51 -21.46
CA LYS A 316 8.20 1.20 -22.54
C LYS A 316 6.70 1.17 -22.32
N ILE A 317 6.17 0.10 -21.71
CA ILE A 317 4.75 -0.04 -21.40
C ILE A 317 4.35 0.99 -20.34
N LEU A 318 5.12 1.09 -19.26
CA LEU A 318 4.84 2.05 -18.18
C LEU A 318 4.97 3.50 -18.63
N GLN A 319 5.88 3.80 -19.57
CA GLN A 319 5.97 5.13 -20.19
C GLN A 319 4.72 5.55 -20.98
N MET A 320 3.84 4.62 -21.33
CA MET A 320 2.58 4.91 -22.03
C MET A 320 1.42 5.27 -21.08
N ALA A 321 1.66 5.25 -19.77
CA ALA A 321 0.62 5.48 -18.76
C ALA A 321 1.11 6.40 -17.64
N ASP A 322 0.18 6.82 -16.79
CA ASP A 322 0.53 7.56 -15.58
C ASP A 322 1.18 6.61 -14.57
N CYS A 323 2.49 6.80 -14.38
CA CYS A 323 3.34 6.05 -13.47
C CYS A 323 4.02 7.06 -12.54
N GLN A 324 3.90 6.83 -11.24
CA GLN A 324 4.61 7.62 -10.26
C GLN A 324 6.06 7.15 -10.16
N LEU A 325 6.98 8.10 -10.15
CA LEU A 325 8.41 7.82 -9.97
C LEU A 325 8.87 8.35 -8.62
N ILE A 326 9.58 7.50 -7.88
CA ILE A 326 10.23 7.86 -6.61
C ILE A 326 11.75 7.76 -6.75
N LYS A 327 12.48 8.58 -6.00
CA LYS A 327 13.95 8.58 -6.03
C LYS A 327 14.51 7.50 -5.09
N PRO A 328 15.49 6.69 -5.53
CA PRO A 328 16.23 5.83 -4.62
C PRO A 328 17.06 6.68 -3.65
N ASP A 329 17.32 6.16 -2.45
CA ASP A 329 18.18 6.84 -1.48
C ASP A 329 19.66 6.70 -1.87
N ASN A 330 20.03 5.56 -2.46
CA ASN A 330 21.32 5.33 -3.09
C ASN A 330 21.13 4.77 -4.51
N LEU A 331 21.89 5.28 -5.48
CA LEU A 331 21.85 4.78 -6.87
C LEU A 331 22.24 3.30 -6.98
N LEU A 332 23.07 2.80 -6.06
CA LEU A 332 23.47 1.40 -6.02
C LEU A 332 22.28 0.46 -5.77
N ASP A 333 21.25 0.93 -5.07
CA ASP A 333 20.10 0.14 -4.61
C ASP A 333 19.29 -0.50 -5.76
N ILE A 334 19.32 0.12 -6.94
CA ILE A 334 18.60 -0.34 -8.14
C ILE A 334 19.52 -0.95 -9.21
N THR A 335 20.77 -1.23 -8.85
CA THR A 335 21.75 -1.78 -9.81
C THR A 335 21.52 -3.26 -10.04
N ASN A 336 21.40 -3.65 -11.31
CA ASN A 336 21.25 -5.05 -11.71
C ASN A 336 22.60 -5.74 -11.78
N VAL A 337 22.70 -6.94 -11.20
CA VAL A 337 23.87 -7.83 -11.35
C VAL A 337 23.63 -8.79 -12.51
N ASN A 338 24.49 -8.69 -13.52
CA ASN A 338 24.36 -9.36 -14.82
C ASN A 338 25.55 -10.24 -15.20
N THR A 339 26.73 -10.06 -14.59
CA THR A 339 27.92 -10.88 -14.85
C THR A 339 28.54 -11.50 -13.58
N PRO A 340 29.37 -12.56 -13.72
CA PRO A 340 30.09 -13.15 -12.58
C PRO A 340 31.09 -12.19 -11.93
N GLU A 341 31.66 -11.24 -12.70
CA GLU A 341 32.59 -10.23 -12.19
C GLU A 341 31.87 -9.20 -11.31
N GLU A 342 30.69 -8.73 -11.75
CA GLU A 342 29.80 -7.87 -10.94
C GLU A 342 29.36 -8.60 -9.66
N TYR A 343 29.14 -9.92 -9.73
CA TYR A 343 28.82 -10.74 -8.56
C TYR A 343 29.97 -10.81 -7.53
N GLY A 344 31.23 -10.83 -7.98
CA GLY A 344 32.41 -10.82 -7.10
C GLY A 344 32.60 -9.52 -6.31
N GLN A 345 31.92 -8.43 -6.70
CA GLN A 345 31.98 -7.13 -6.01
C GLN A 345 30.87 -6.98 -4.94
N VAL A 346 29.87 -7.85 -4.95
CA VAL A 346 28.67 -7.79 -4.08
C VAL A 346 28.80 -8.72 -2.86
N ASN A 347 29.71 -9.72 -2.93
CA ASN A 347 30.03 -10.65 -1.84
C ASN A 347 31.20 -10.16 -0.99
#